data_AF-A0A2N0PQ56-F1
#
_entry.id   AF-A0A2N0PQ56-F1
#
_cell.length_a   1.000
_cell.length_b   1.000
_cell.length_c   1.000
_cell.angle_alpha   90.00
_cell.angle_beta   90.00
_cell.angle_gamma   90.00
#
_symmetry.space_group_name_H-M   'P 1'
#
loop_
_entity.id
_entity.type
_entity.pdbx_description
1 polymer ?
#
loop_
_entity_poly.entity_id
_entity_poly.type
_entity_poly.pdbx_seq_one_letter_code
_entity_poly.pdbx_strand_id
1 'polypeptide(L)'
;MDNSMSVDFSNLLENNEDYNVKIIVGEDSNIKEFKVHSIILSSRSIYFKNALSSRWAKKEDGIIVYNKPNIAPLVFEVLIKHIYTGVLSVENNEVNLIDVIIAADELQLLELYQQLENQLLENKLTWKPKDIITALEHDRFTNLYNFALGLMNRNPKIIFESEYFSKITEVQLIQLLKSDELELEEIKIWEYLIKWGIENTDSILDEDLIKWTPENFVDLKNTLRNCIPHIRFFNMSPNEYTKATFHFKDILPDGLDEEVLQYFSDPNSKPSFNILPLRGYPFDSKIINSKDAALIASWINKKRTPYHYKSLPFKFKLIYRASRDGFGINKFHNNCDNKGSTVVVFKVRNSKEIIGGYNPLEWRSVKTEENETSSLLSHNQDFYNNYNYKCKTSNSFIFSLTNQKIPILSRISSKEEAIVWCRNKGPCFGLQDLCIKPLSNVGVICESRQHSYEKKIINREIFEIEEYEVFQVDKGFFNRMLQFITKWFKKIFLYIMMKIILIIKIIIHISLLLIQLSLCIVMFPLAFILPGYLLYISDIEITGPLTAFAVIFAYFFMLILLFMAVIYIMRCVNEYIERICNKLFGGYNTSSYARFCLEIAS
;
A
#
# COMPACT_ATOMS: atom_id res chain seq x y z
N MET A 1 -47.00 9.30 25.43
CA MET A 1 -48.10 9.82 24.59
C MET A 1 -49.24 8.84 24.69
N ASP A 2 -50.47 9.33 24.77
CA ASP A 2 -51.66 8.49 24.83
C ASP A 2 -51.85 7.81 23.45
N ASN A 3 -51.64 6.49 23.38
CA ASN A 3 -51.68 5.73 22.13
C ASN A 3 -53.10 5.32 21.72
N SER A 4 -54.13 5.80 22.43
CA SER A 4 -55.54 5.46 22.20
C SER A 4 -55.95 5.62 20.73
N MET A 5 -55.68 6.78 20.13
CA MET A 5 -56.03 7.05 18.73
C MET A 5 -55.31 6.11 17.72
N SER A 6 -54.05 5.76 17.97
CA SER A 6 -53.31 4.81 17.12
C SER A 6 -53.92 3.41 17.19
N VAL A 7 -54.37 2.99 18.39
CA VAL A 7 -55.04 1.70 18.59
C VAL A 7 -56.40 1.69 17.91
N ASP A 8 -57.16 2.77 18.02
CA ASP A 8 -58.47 2.90 17.36
C ASP A 8 -58.37 2.77 15.84
N PHE A 9 -57.39 3.43 15.21
CA PHE A 9 -57.17 3.29 13.76
C PHE A 9 -56.62 1.90 13.37
N SER A 10 -55.81 1.27 14.23
CA SER A 10 -55.38 -0.12 13.99
C SER A 10 -56.58 -1.07 13.99
N ASN A 11 -57.47 -0.96 14.96
CA ASN A 11 -58.70 -1.75 15.04
C ASN A 11 -59.60 -1.53 13.82
N LEU A 12 -59.68 -0.28 13.33
CA LEU A 12 -60.44 0.05 12.11
C LEU A 12 -59.86 -0.64 10.86
N LEU A 13 -58.54 -0.76 10.76
CA LEU A 13 -57.88 -1.50 9.67
C LEU A 13 -58.15 -3.02 9.76
N GLU A 14 -58.26 -3.58 10.96
CA GLU A 14 -58.47 -5.02 11.14
C GLU A 14 -59.94 -5.43 10.93
N ASN A 15 -60.89 -4.66 11.47
CA ASN A 15 -62.32 -4.97 11.40
C ASN A 15 -62.91 -4.74 10.01
N ASN A 16 -62.28 -3.90 9.18
CA ASN A 16 -62.71 -3.57 7.82
C ASN A 16 -64.16 -3.04 7.72
N GLU A 17 -64.71 -2.46 8.78
CA GLU A 17 -66.03 -1.82 8.73
C GLU A 17 -65.99 -0.59 7.82
N ASP A 18 -67.03 -0.37 7.01
CA ASP A 18 -67.16 0.78 6.09
C ASP A 18 -66.02 0.97 5.07
N TYR A 19 -65.25 -0.08 4.78
CA TYR A 19 -64.23 -0.03 3.73
C TYR A 19 -64.85 0.35 2.38
N ASN A 20 -64.16 1.21 1.63
CA ASN A 20 -64.60 1.68 0.32
C ASN A 20 -63.54 1.53 -0.77
N VAL A 21 -62.41 0.92 -0.44
CA VAL A 21 -61.32 0.58 -1.36
C VAL A 21 -60.86 -0.85 -1.11
N LYS A 22 -60.63 -1.60 -2.18
CA LYS A 22 -59.89 -2.86 -2.21
C LYS A 22 -58.59 -2.65 -2.97
N ILE A 23 -57.46 -2.93 -2.32
CA ILE A 23 -56.15 -2.91 -2.96
C ILE A 23 -55.66 -4.34 -3.08
N ILE A 24 -55.45 -4.79 -4.31
CA ILE A 24 -54.87 -6.09 -4.63
C ILE A 24 -53.36 -5.90 -4.81
N VAL A 25 -52.57 -6.50 -3.94
CA VAL A 25 -51.12 -6.29 -3.84
C VAL A 25 -50.38 -7.57 -4.17
N GLY A 26 -49.26 -7.46 -4.88
CA GLY A 26 -48.40 -8.58 -5.28
C GLY A 26 -48.73 -9.15 -6.67
N GLU A 27 -47.91 -10.10 -7.11
CA GLU A 27 -48.02 -10.81 -8.39
C GLU A 27 -48.05 -12.33 -8.19
N ASP A 28 -48.49 -13.03 -9.24
CA ASP A 28 -48.54 -14.49 -9.33
C ASP A 28 -49.24 -15.18 -8.14
N SER A 29 -48.53 -16.02 -7.41
CA SER A 29 -49.06 -16.79 -6.28
C SER A 29 -49.01 -16.03 -4.94
N ASN A 30 -48.35 -14.87 -4.89
CA ASN A 30 -48.18 -14.07 -3.68
C ASN A 30 -49.02 -12.79 -3.74
N ILE A 31 -50.34 -12.97 -3.87
CA ILE A 31 -51.30 -11.87 -3.95
C ILE A 31 -52.09 -11.79 -2.64
N LYS A 32 -52.30 -10.57 -2.12
CA LYS A 32 -53.14 -10.30 -0.95
C LYS A 32 -54.08 -9.13 -1.22
N GLU A 33 -55.34 -9.30 -0.84
CA GLU A 33 -56.35 -8.23 -0.85
C GLU A 33 -56.30 -7.46 0.48
N PHE A 34 -56.30 -6.13 0.39
CA PHE A 34 -56.42 -5.22 1.52
C PHE A 34 -57.69 -4.39 1.39
N LYS A 35 -58.56 -4.45 2.40
CA LYS A 35 -59.78 -3.64 2.49
C LYS A 35 -59.47 -2.40 3.32
N VAL A 36 -59.63 -1.22 2.74
CA VAL A 36 -59.10 0.03 3.29
C VAL A 36 -60.00 1.23 3.01
N HIS A 37 -59.71 2.35 3.67
CA HIS A 37 -60.49 3.59 3.61
C HIS A 37 -59.78 4.65 2.77
N SER A 38 -60.42 5.05 1.67
CA SER A 38 -59.88 6.06 0.74
C SER A 38 -59.51 7.39 1.43
N ILE A 39 -60.28 7.82 2.43
CA ILE A 39 -60.05 9.09 3.12
C ILE A 39 -58.77 9.07 3.96
N ILE A 40 -58.48 7.94 4.64
CA ILE A 40 -57.25 7.76 5.41
C ILE A 40 -56.06 7.74 4.45
N LEU A 41 -56.12 6.91 3.41
CA LEU A 41 -55.07 6.81 2.39
C LEU A 41 -54.75 8.17 1.75
N SER A 42 -55.78 8.87 1.27
CA SER A 42 -55.63 10.16 0.56
C SER A 42 -55.16 11.30 1.48
N SER A 43 -55.38 11.18 2.79
CA SER A 43 -54.91 12.17 3.77
C SER A 43 -53.42 12.02 4.08
N ARG A 44 -52.87 10.80 3.94
CA ARG A 44 -51.49 10.46 4.33
C ARG A 44 -50.54 10.27 3.16
N SER A 45 -51.07 10.04 1.95
CA SER A 45 -50.29 9.81 0.74
C SER A 45 -50.87 10.59 -0.42
N ILE A 46 -50.05 11.47 -1.00
CA ILE A 46 -50.39 12.22 -2.21
C ILE A 46 -50.53 11.27 -3.42
N TYR A 47 -49.82 10.14 -3.43
CA TYR A 47 -50.01 9.07 -4.41
C TYR A 47 -51.45 8.55 -4.37
N PHE A 48 -51.92 8.12 -3.19
CA PHE A 48 -53.27 7.59 -3.07
C PHE A 48 -54.35 8.66 -3.27
N LYS A 49 -54.10 9.91 -2.86
CA LYS A 49 -54.99 11.04 -3.16
C LYS A 49 -55.26 11.18 -4.65
N ASN A 50 -54.24 10.99 -5.48
CA ASN A 50 -54.35 11.06 -6.93
C ASN A 50 -54.92 9.76 -7.51
N ALA A 51 -54.40 8.60 -7.09
CA ALA A 51 -54.78 7.29 -7.61
C ALA A 51 -56.25 6.93 -7.32
N LEU A 52 -56.78 7.34 -6.17
CA LEU A 52 -58.17 7.10 -5.76
C LEU A 52 -59.13 8.23 -6.14
N SER A 53 -58.65 9.25 -6.85
CA SER A 53 -59.52 10.33 -7.33
C SER A 53 -60.54 9.82 -8.35
N SER A 54 -61.68 10.50 -8.46
CA SER A 54 -62.77 10.11 -9.38
C SER A 54 -62.35 10.01 -10.85
N ARG A 55 -61.24 10.66 -11.23
CA ARG A 55 -60.69 10.64 -12.59
C ARG A 55 -59.98 9.32 -12.92
N TRP A 56 -59.46 8.61 -11.92
CA TRP A 56 -58.58 7.44 -12.11
C TRP A 56 -59.13 6.16 -11.46
N ALA A 57 -59.97 6.30 -10.43
CA ALA A 57 -60.52 5.18 -9.68
C ALA A 57 -61.50 4.34 -10.52
N LYS A 58 -61.24 3.04 -10.62
CA LYS A 58 -62.22 2.05 -11.11
C LYS A 58 -63.11 1.61 -9.97
N LYS A 59 -64.42 1.50 -10.22
CA LYS A 59 -65.39 1.05 -9.22
C LYS A 59 -66.10 -0.21 -9.68
N GLU A 60 -66.21 -1.17 -8.76
CA GLU A 60 -66.97 -2.41 -8.90
C GLU A 60 -67.92 -2.47 -7.70
N ASP A 61 -69.23 -2.55 -7.96
CA ASP A 61 -70.28 -2.55 -6.93
C ASP A 61 -70.17 -1.41 -5.90
N GLY A 62 -69.74 -0.23 -6.36
CA GLY A 62 -69.55 0.96 -5.52
C GLY A 62 -68.22 1.03 -4.75
N ILE A 63 -67.43 -0.04 -4.76
CA ILE A 63 -66.11 -0.13 -4.11
C ILE A 63 -65.01 0.22 -5.13
N ILE A 64 -64.02 1.01 -4.71
CA ILE A 64 -62.86 1.30 -5.56
C ILE A 64 -61.93 0.08 -5.57
N VAL A 65 -61.58 -0.44 -6.75
CA VAL A 65 -60.63 -1.56 -6.88
C VAL A 65 -59.34 -1.05 -7.51
N TYR A 66 -58.22 -1.35 -6.87
CA TYR A 66 -56.91 -0.86 -7.27
C TYR A 66 -55.84 -1.97 -7.19
N ASN A 67 -55.01 -2.10 -8.22
CA ASN A 67 -53.97 -3.13 -8.28
C ASN A 67 -52.60 -2.48 -8.06
N LYS A 68 -51.80 -3.07 -7.17
CA LYS A 68 -50.43 -2.67 -6.88
C LYS A 68 -49.50 -3.90 -6.93
N PRO A 69 -49.24 -4.42 -8.13
CA PRO A 69 -48.55 -5.69 -8.28
C PRO A 69 -47.07 -5.65 -7.85
N ASN A 70 -46.42 -4.50 -8.03
CA ASN A 70 -44.99 -4.31 -7.81
C ASN A 70 -44.59 -4.03 -6.34
N ILE A 71 -45.46 -4.31 -5.37
CA ILE A 71 -45.12 -4.27 -3.93
C ILE A 71 -45.48 -5.63 -3.34
N ALA A 72 -44.58 -6.23 -2.55
CA ALA A 72 -44.86 -7.47 -1.86
C ALA A 72 -45.93 -7.28 -0.77
N PRO A 73 -46.87 -8.24 -0.58
CA PRO A 73 -47.92 -8.14 0.44
C PRO A 73 -47.43 -7.79 1.85
N LEU A 74 -46.34 -8.41 2.32
CA LEU A 74 -45.80 -8.15 3.65
C LEU A 74 -45.22 -6.73 3.79
N VAL A 75 -44.59 -6.21 2.72
CA VAL A 75 -44.10 -4.82 2.69
C VAL A 75 -45.27 -3.84 2.73
N PHE A 76 -46.31 -4.11 1.94
CA PHE A 76 -47.51 -3.28 1.94
C PHE A 76 -48.24 -3.32 3.28
N GLU A 77 -48.25 -4.46 3.98
CA GLU A 77 -48.85 -4.58 5.30
C GLU A 77 -48.18 -3.66 6.34
N VAL A 78 -46.85 -3.54 6.31
CA VAL A 78 -46.11 -2.58 7.14
C VAL A 78 -46.51 -1.14 6.79
N LEU A 79 -46.58 -0.82 5.50
CA LEU A 79 -46.91 0.52 5.03
C LEU A 79 -48.35 0.92 5.36
N ILE A 80 -49.32 0.02 5.18
CA ILE A 80 -50.72 0.33 5.46
C ILE A 80 -50.98 0.51 6.96
N LYS A 81 -50.34 -0.31 7.81
CA LYS A 81 -50.36 -0.12 9.27
C LYS A 81 -49.79 1.24 9.64
N HIS A 82 -48.66 1.64 9.06
CA HIS A 82 -48.09 2.96 9.28
C HIS A 82 -49.00 4.10 8.80
N ILE A 83 -49.64 3.95 7.63
CA ILE A 83 -50.57 4.97 7.11
C ILE A 83 -51.72 5.21 8.09
N TYR A 84 -52.26 4.14 8.70
CA TYR A 84 -53.38 4.25 9.65
C TYR A 84 -52.95 4.76 11.02
N THR A 85 -51.81 4.29 11.53
CA THR A 85 -51.43 4.49 12.94
C THR A 85 -50.40 5.60 13.15
N GLY A 86 -49.65 5.96 12.11
CA GLY A 86 -48.46 6.80 12.22
C GLY A 86 -47.26 6.10 12.87
N VAL A 87 -47.40 4.84 13.28
CA VAL A 87 -46.36 4.06 13.95
C VAL A 87 -45.76 3.06 12.96
N LEU A 88 -44.44 3.03 12.85
CA LEU A 88 -43.75 2.00 12.10
C LEU A 88 -43.55 0.78 13.02
N SER A 89 -44.23 -0.32 12.70
CA SER A 89 -44.02 -1.62 13.35
C SER A 89 -43.53 -2.62 12.31
N VAL A 90 -42.28 -3.07 12.47
CA VAL A 90 -41.71 -4.17 11.68
C VAL A 90 -41.51 -5.34 12.64
N GLU A 91 -42.61 -6.04 12.91
CA GLU A 91 -42.66 -7.17 13.83
C GLU A 91 -41.93 -8.41 13.30
N ASN A 92 -41.76 -8.51 11.98
CA ASN A 92 -41.27 -9.70 11.32
C ASN A 92 -39.89 -9.49 10.68
N ASN A 93 -38.92 -10.32 11.06
CA ASN A 93 -37.54 -10.28 10.55
C ASN A 93 -37.43 -10.63 9.05
N GLU A 94 -38.52 -11.09 8.43
CA GLU A 94 -38.62 -11.42 7.01
C GLU A 94 -38.75 -10.19 6.11
N VAL A 95 -39.26 -9.06 6.63
CA VAL A 95 -39.43 -7.83 5.84
C VAL A 95 -38.12 -7.05 5.79
N ASN A 96 -37.61 -6.87 4.57
CA ASN A 96 -36.43 -6.05 4.33
C ASN A 96 -36.82 -4.56 4.39
N LEU A 97 -36.16 -3.79 5.26
CA LEU A 97 -36.44 -2.37 5.44
C LEU A 97 -36.19 -1.55 4.17
N ILE A 98 -35.26 -1.99 3.31
CA ILE A 98 -34.99 -1.30 2.05
C ILE A 98 -36.16 -1.48 1.08
N ASP A 99 -36.81 -2.65 1.07
CA ASP A 99 -38.04 -2.85 0.28
C ASP A 99 -39.15 -1.92 0.77
N VAL A 100 -39.25 -1.70 2.09
CA VAL A 100 -40.19 -0.74 2.69
C VAL A 100 -39.85 0.70 2.26
N ILE A 101 -38.58 1.08 2.22
CA ILE A 101 -38.11 2.40 1.74
C ILE A 101 -38.49 2.61 0.27
N ILE A 102 -38.22 1.62 -0.59
CA ILE A 102 -38.50 1.68 -2.03
C ILE A 102 -40.00 1.89 -2.26
N ALA A 103 -40.82 1.08 -1.57
CA ALA A 103 -42.27 1.16 -1.66
C ALA A 103 -42.83 2.45 -1.02
N ALA A 104 -42.22 2.95 0.07
CA ALA A 104 -42.61 4.22 0.69
C ALA A 104 -42.34 5.41 -0.25
N ASP A 105 -41.20 5.44 -0.93
CA ASP A 105 -40.89 6.45 -1.94
C ASP A 105 -41.89 6.40 -3.09
N GLU A 106 -42.21 5.20 -3.60
CA GLU A 106 -43.19 5.04 -4.68
C GLU A 106 -44.59 5.51 -4.28
N LEU A 107 -45.03 5.18 -3.06
CA LEU A 107 -46.31 5.64 -2.49
C LEU A 107 -46.25 7.08 -1.96
N GLN A 108 -45.15 7.79 -2.20
CA GLN A 108 -44.94 9.20 -1.82
C GLN A 108 -45.12 9.46 -0.31
N LEU A 109 -44.64 8.53 0.52
CA LEU A 109 -44.60 8.60 1.98
C LEU A 109 -43.25 9.18 2.46
N LEU A 110 -43.00 10.44 2.13
CA LEU A 110 -41.68 11.08 2.29
C LEU A 110 -41.15 11.08 3.74
N GLU A 111 -42.02 11.34 4.73
CA GLU A 111 -41.63 11.35 6.14
C GLU A 111 -41.12 9.97 6.60
N LEU A 112 -41.83 8.91 6.21
CA LEU A 112 -41.45 7.53 6.54
C LEU A 112 -40.14 7.14 5.84
N TYR A 113 -40.00 7.47 4.55
CA TYR A 113 -38.77 7.26 3.80
C TYR A 113 -37.57 7.89 4.51
N GLN A 114 -37.67 9.17 4.90
CA GLN A 114 -36.57 9.89 5.57
C GLN A 114 -36.24 9.30 6.94
N GLN A 115 -37.25 8.90 7.72
CA GLN A 115 -37.03 8.26 9.02
C GLN A 115 -36.28 6.94 8.87
N LEU A 116 -36.71 6.08 7.92
CA LEU A 116 -36.09 4.79 7.66
C LEU A 116 -34.66 4.91 7.09
N GLU A 117 -34.44 5.84 6.15
CA GLU A 117 -33.11 6.09 5.59
C GLU A 117 -32.13 6.51 6.70
N ASN A 118 -32.52 7.45 7.56
CA ASN A 118 -31.68 7.88 8.68
C ASN A 118 -31.37 6.73 9.65
N GLN A 119 -32.39 5.93 10.01
CA GLN A 119 -32.21 4.78 10.90
C GLN A 119 -31.21 3.75 10.33
N LEU A 120 -31.28 3.44 9.03
CA LEU A 120 -30.35 2.50 8.39
C LEU A 120 -28.92 3.05 8.30
N LEU A 121 -28.76 4.35 8.05
CA LEU A 121 -27.45 4.97 7.90
C LEU A 121 -26.71 5.13 9.24
N GLU A 122 -27.44 5.27 10.35
CA GLU A 122 -26.85 5.41 11.69
C GLU A 122 -26.20 4.12 12.20
N ASN A 123 -26.71 2.94 11.82
CA ASN A 123 -26.26 1.65 12.36
C ASN A 123 -25.70 0.71 11.30
N LYS A 124 -24.37 0.67 11.15
CA LYS A 124 -23.68 -0.23 10.20
C LYS A 124 -23.95 -1.72 10.44
N LEU A 125 -24.29 -2.13 11.66
CA LEU A 125 -24.44 -3.54 12.03
C LEU A 125 -25.83 -4.09 11.68
N THR A 126 -26.80 -3.25 11.32
CA THR A 126 -28.16 -3.70 10.96
C THR A 126 -28.24 -4.25 9.54
N TRP A 127 -27.28 -3.91 8.68
CA TRP A 127 -27.30 -4.30 7.27
C TRP A 127 -27.00 -5.78 7.08
N LYS A 128 -27.97 -6.51 6.53
CA LYS A 128 -27.84 -7.91 6.12
C LYS A 128 -27.34 -8.00 4.67
N PRO A 129 -26.81 -9.15 4.23
CA PRO A 129 -26.36 -9.33 2.85
C PRO A 129 -27.44 -9.00 1.79
N LYS A 130 -28.69 -9.44 2.04
CA LYS A 130 -29.84 -9.13 1.17
C LYS A 130 -30.07 -7.61 1.04
N ASP A 131 -29.99 -6.89 2.15
CA ASP A 131 -30.20 -5.44 2.20
C ASP A 131 -29.17 -4.72 1.32
N ILE A 132 -27.89 -5.10 1.44
CA ILE A 132 -26.80 -4.53 0.64
C ILE A 132 -27.06 -4.75 -0.86
N ILE A 133 -27.46 -5.96 -1.27
CA ILE A 133 -27.73 -6.25 -2.69
C ILE A 133 -28.91 -5.43 -3.18
N THR A 134 -30.00 -5.39 -2.41
CA THR A 134 -31.20 -4.60 -2.75
C THR A 134 -30.85 -3.12 -2.92
N ALA A 135 -30.07 -2.53 -2.01
CA ALA A 135 -29.62 -1.14 -2.16
C ALA A 135 -28.82 -0.90 -3.44
N LEU A 136 -28.01 -1.88 -3.86
CA LEU A 136 -27.19 -1.77 -5.07
C LEU A 136 -27.99 -1.91 -6.36
N GLU A 137 -29.20 -2.48 -6.32
CA GLU A 137 -30.13 -2.50 -7.45
C GLU A 137 -30.81 -1.14 -7.68
N HIS A 138 -30.81 -0.27 -6.67
CA HIS A 138 -31.53 1.00 -6.70
C HIS A 138 -30.61 2.21 -6.49
N ASP A 139 -29.76 2.48 -7.48
CA ASP A 139 -28.81 3.60 -7.50
C ASP A 139 -29.47 5.00 -7.34
N ARG A 140 -30.77 5.12 -7.64
CA ARG A 140 -31.57 6.33 -7.37
C ARG A 140 -31.53 6.76 -5.90
N PHE A 141 -31.45 5.80 -4.98
CA PHE A 141 -31.31 6.07 -3.54
C PHE A 141 -29.84 6.28 -3.19
N THR A 142 -29.28 7.38 -3.70
CA THR A 142 -27.83 7.63 -3.68
C THR A 142 -27.17 7.50 -2.30
N ASN A 143 -27.84 7.89 -1.22
CA ASN A 143 -27.31 7.74 0.14
C ASN A 143 -27.16 6.26 0.52
N LEU A 144 -28.22 5.48 0.37
CA LEU A 144 -28.23 4.04 0.65
C LEU A 144 -27.29 3.27 -0.27
N TYR A 145 -27.30 3.59 -1.57
CA TYR A 145 -26.42 2.99 -2.57
C TYR A 145 -24.94 3.18 -2.22
N ASN A 146 -24.53 4.42 -1.94
CA ASN A 146 -23.14 4.72 -1.59
C ASN A 146 -22.74 4.09 -0.25
N PHE A 147 -23.66 4.01 0.71
CA PHE A 147 -23.41 3.34 1.98
C PHE A 147 -23.21 1.83 1.80
N ALA A 148 -24.08 1.18 1.02
CA ALA A 148 -23.99 -0.24 0.67
C ALA A 148 -22.68 -0.56 -0.06
N LEU A 149 -22.30 0.24 -1.07
CA LEU A 149 -21.00 0.13 -1.74
C LEU A 149 -19.83 0.24 -0.75
N GLY A 150 -19.89 1.20 0.18
CA GLY A 150 -18.87 1.40 1.19
C GLY A 150 -18.74 0.23 2.17
N LEU A 151 -19.86 -0.41 2.55
CA LEU A 151 -19.86 -1.63 3.36
C LEU A 151 -19.24 -2.80 2.61
N MET A 152 -19.68 -3.02 1.36
CA MET A 152 -19.19 -4.11 0.52
C MET A 152 -17.70 -3.97 0.20
N ASN A 153 -17.21 -2.76 -0.09
CA ASN A 153 -15.80 -2.52 -0.35
C ASN A 153 -14.93 -2.82 0.88
N ARG A 154 -15.34 -2.41 2.09
CA ARG A 154 -14.55 -2.58 3.33
C ARG A 154 -14.69 -3.96 3.99
N ASN A 155 -15.80 -4.65 3.76
CA ASN A 155 -16.04 -5.98 4.29
C ASN A 155 -16.67 -6.88 3.23
N PRO A 156 -15.96 -7.18 2.13
CA PRO A 156 -16.54 -7.91 0.99
C PRO A 156 -17.08 -9.29 1.36
N LYS A 157 -16.48 -9.94 2.35
CA LYS A 157 -16.89 -11.25 2.84
C LYS A 157 -18.35 -11.33 3.24
N ILE A 158 -18.95 -10.22 3.72
CA ILE A 158 -20.39 -10.18 4.07
C ILE A 158 -21.28 -10.61 2.91
N ILE A 159 -20.84 -10.36 1.67
CA ILE A 159 -21.55 -10.72 0.45
C ILE A 159 -20.95 -11.95 -0.17
N PHE A 160 -19.65 -11.96 -0.44
CA PHE A 160 -18.95 -13.04 -1.15
C PHE A 160 -19.08 -14.42 -0.46
N GLU A 161 -19.18 -14.46 0.87
CA GLU A 161 -19.36 -15.70 1.64
C GLU A 161 -20.85 -16.03 1.91
N SER A 162 -21.78 -15.19 1.45
CA SER A 162 -23.22 -15.36 1.66
C SER A 162 -23.90 -16.14 0.54
N GLU A 163 -25.07 -16.74 0.84
CA GLU A 163 -25.95 -17.38 -0.15
C GLU A 163 -26.51 -16.42 -1.21
N TYR A 164 -26.40 -15.11 -0.99
CA TYR A 164 -26.93 -14.11 -1.92
C TYR A 164 -25.91 -13.73 -2.99
N PHE A 165 -24.65 -14.15 -2.87
CA PHE A 165 -23.62 -13.80 -3.84
C PHE A 165 -23.97 -14.29 -5.25
N SER A 166 -24.48 -15.51 -5.38
CA SER A 166 -24.88 -16.06 -6.68
C SER A 166 -26.10 -15.39 -7.29
N LYS A 167 -26.87 -14.64 -6.49
CA LYS A 167 -28.02 -13.86 -6.98
C LYS A 167 -27.64 -12.49 -7.51
N ILE A 168 -26.38 -12.07 -7.34
CA ILE A 168 -25.89 -10.79 -7.86
C ILE A 168 -25.86 -10.86 -9.38
N THR A 169 -26.42 -9.84 -10.03
CA THR A 169 -26.42 -9.73 -11.49
C THR A 169 -25.00 -9.49 -12.03
N GLU A 170 -24.74 -9.89 -13.28
CA GLU A 170 -23.45 -9.63 -13.95
C GLU A 170 -23.06 -8.14 -13.89
N VAL A 171 -24.03 -7.23 -14.07
CA VAL A 171 -23.81 -5.78 -14.03
C VAL A 171 -23.27 -5.33 -12.67
N GLN A 172 -23.89 -5.79 -11.59
CA GLN A 172 -23.46 -5.48 -10.23
C GLN A 172 -22.10 -6.11 -9.90
N LEU A 173 -21.88 -7.35 -10.33
CA LEU A 173 -20.59 -8.02 -10.14
C LEU A 173 -19.47 -7.26 -10.86
N ILE A 174 -19.70 -6.80 -12.10
CA ILE A 174 -18.76 -5.95 -12.83
C ILE A 174 -18.49 -4.63 -12.09
N GLN A 175 -19.51 -3.97 -11.55
CA GLN A 175 -19.33 -2.75 -10.75
C GLN A 175 -18.41 -3.00 -9.55
N LEU A 176 -18.63 -4.11 -8.84
CA LEU A 176 -17.80 -4.54 -7.72
C LEU A 176 -16.36 -4.85 -8.16
N LEU A 177 -16.20 -5.57 -9.27
CA LEU A 177 -14.90 -5.91 -9.82
C LEU A 177 -14.14 -4.69 -10.36
N LYS A 178 -14.82 -3.61 -10.72
CA LYS A 178 -14.15 -2.34 -11.10
C LYS A 178 -13.61 -1.58 -9.88
N SER A 179 -14.19 -1.77 -8.70
CA SER A 179 -13.83 -1.02 -7.49
C SER A 179 -12.37 -1.23 -7.06
N ASP A 180 -11.62 -0.13 -7.01
CA ASP A 180 -10.27 -0.08 -6.44
C ASP A 180 -10.24 -0.13 -4.90
N GLU A 181 -11.39 0.08 -4.27
CA GLU A 181 -11.56 0.10 -2.82
C GLU A 181 -11.94 -1.27 -2.25
N LEU A 182 -12.15 -2.28 -3.10
CA LEU A 182 -12.57 -3.61 -2.68
C LEU A 182 -11.45 -4.33 -1.89
N GLU A 183 -11.66 -4.51 -0.60
CA GLU A 183 -10.69 -5.07 0.36
C GLU A 183 -10.66 -6.60 0.36
N LEU A 184 -10.32 -7.20 -0.79
CA LEU A 184 -10.19 -8.66 -0.94
C LEU A 184 -8.97 -9.03 -1.79
N GLU A 185 -8.37 -10.18 -1.49
CA GLU A 185 -7.23 -10.71 -2.25
C GLU A 185 -7.67 -11.08 -3.68
N GLU A 186 -6.88 -10.70 -4.69
CA GLU A 186 -7.27 -10.94 -6.09
C GLU A 186 -7.48 -12.43 -6.41
N ILE A 187 -6.69 -13.33 -5.80
CA ILE A 187 -6.92 -14.78 -5.92
C ILE A 187 -8.27 -15.20 -5.34
N LYS A 188 -8.69 -14.59 -4.22
CA LYS A 188 -10.01 -14.85 -3.62
C LYS A 188 -11.13 -14.31 -4.49
N ILE A 189 -10.96 -13.11 -5.05
CA ILE A 189 -11.91 -12.53 -6.01
C ILE A 189 -12.10 -13.48 -7.21
N TRP A 190 -11.00 -14.03 -7.74
CA TRP A 190 -11.05 -15.03 -8.80
C TRP A 190 -11.78 -16.30 -8.38
N GLU A 191 -11.45 -16.89 -7.23
CA GLU A 191 -12.12 -18.09 -6.71
C GLU A 191 -13.63 -17.90 -6.57
N TYR A 192 -14.06 -16.75 -6.04
CA TYR A 192 -15.49 -16.43 -5.97
C TYR A 192 -16.10 -16.18 -7.34
N LEU A 193 -15.39 -15.52 -8.26
CA LEU A 193 -15.89 -15.30 -9.63
C LEU A 193 -16.15 -16.62 -10.34
N ILE A 194 -15.25 -17.60 -10.19
CA ILE A 194 -15.46 -18.95 -10.71
C ILE A 194 -16.70 -19.59 -10.09
N LYS A 195 -16.83 -19.54 -8.76
CA LYS A 195 -18.01 -20.08 -8.06
C LYS A 195 -19.31 -19.43 -8.56
N TRP A 196 -19.35 -18.11 -8.69
CA TRP A 196 -20.49 -17.38 -9.23
C TRP A 196 -20.79 -17.79 -10.68
N GLY A 197 -19.76 -17.95 -11.51
CA GLY A 197 -19.91 -18.38 -12.89
C GLY A 197 -20.46 -19.79 -13.01
N ILE A 198 -20.02 -20.71 -12.16
CA ILE A 198 -20.54 -22.08 -12.09
C ILE A 198 -22.03 -22.07 -11.74
N GLU A 199 -22.41 -21.35 -10.67
CA GLU A 199 -23.81 -21.25 -10.23
C GLU A 199 -24.73 -20.53 -11.23
N ASN A 200 -24.18 -19.70 -12.12
CA ASN A 200 -24.91 -18.92 -13.12
C ASN A 200 -24.70 -19.43 -14.57
N THR A 201 -24.24 -20.67 -14.74
CA THR A 201 -24.12 -21.31 -16.06
C THR A 201 -25.01 -22.56 -16.08
N ASP A 202 -26.17 -22.45 -16.73
CA ASP A 202 -27.23 -23.49 -16.72
C ASP A 202 -26.76 -24.89 -17.15
N SER A 203 -25.74 -24.99 -18.01
CA SER A 203 -25.21 -26.28 -18.49
C SER A 203 -24.34 -27.02 -17.48
N ILE A 204 -23.90 -26.35 -16.41
CA ILE A 204 -23.05 -26.93 -15.37
C ILE A 204 -23.93 -27.40 -14.22
N LEU A 205 -24.12 -28.72 -14.14
CA LEU A 205 -25.00 -29.36 -13.14
C LEU A 205 -24.24 -29.93 -11.93
N ASP A 206 -22.92 -30.03 -12.03
CA ASP A 206 -22.06 -30.62 -11.00
C ASP A 206 -20.78 -29.79 -10.86
N GLU A 207 -20.43 -29.46 -9.62
CA GLU A 207 -19.21 -28.71 -9.30
C GLU A 207 -17.93 -29.54 -9.47
N ASP A 208 -18.04 -30.87 -9.58
CA ASP A 208 -16.92 -31.77 -9.81
C ASP A 208 -16.37 -31.65 -11.24
N LEU A 209 -15.23 -30.94 -11.36
CA LEU A 209 -14.51 -30.69 -12.62
C LEU A 209 -14.18 -31.96 -13.41
N ILE A 210 -14.10 -33.14 -12.77
CA ILE A 210 -13.82 -34.41 -13.46
C ILE A 210 -14.96 -34.79 -14.43
N LYS A 211 -16.18 -34.33 -14.14
CA LYS A 211 -17.38 -34.65 -14.93
C LYS A 211 -17.66 -33.66 -16.06
N TRP A 212 -16.86 -32.60 -16.16
CA TRP A 212 -17.09 -31.53 -17.13
C TRP A 212 -16.71 -31.94 -18.54
N THR A 213 -17.53 -31.54 -19.51
CA THR A 213 -17.22 -31.63 -20.94
C THR A 213 -16.52 -30.36 -21.42
N PRO A 214 -15.84 -30.38 -22.59
CA PRO A 214 -15.30 -29.16 -23.20
C PRO A 214 -16.34 -28.05 -23.39
N GLU A 215 -17.59 -28.41 -23.71
CA GLU A 215 -18.69 -27.46 -23.83
C GLU A 215 -18.98 -26.72 -22.52
N ASN A 216 -18.87 -27.38 -21.36
CA ASN A 216 -19.04 -26.72 -20.06
C ASN A 216 -18.03 -25.59 -19.84
N PHE A 217 -16.78 -25.78 -20.26
CA PHE A 217 -15.76 -24.72 -20.18
C PHE A 217 -16.05 -23.56 -21.14
N VAL A 218 -16.58 -23.84 -22.34
CA VAL A 218 -16.98 -22.81 -23.29
C VAL A 218 -18.15 -21.99 -22.76
N ASP A 219 -19.14 -22.64 -22.14
CA ASP A 219 -20.29 -21.97 -21.55
C ASP A 219 -19.86 -21.11 -20.35
N LEU A 220 -19.01 -21.62 -19.46
CA LEU A 220 -18.44 -20.83 -18.37
C LEU A 220 -17.65 -19.63 -18.90
N LYS A 221 -16.84 -19.81 -19.95
CA LYS A 221 -16.10 -18.73 -20.61
C LYS A 221 -17.05 -17.64 -21.10
N ASN A 222 -18.20 -18.01 -21.68
CA ASN A 222 -19.20 -17.06 -22.14
C ASN A 222 -19.85 -16.31 -20.97
N THR A 223 -20.23 -17.01 -19.90
CA THR A 223 -20.81 -16.41 -18.69
C THR A 223 -19.86 -15.40 -18.03
N LEU A 224 -18.57 -15.73 -17.96
CA LEU A 224 -17.58 -14.90 -17.27
C LEU A 224 -16.92 -13.84 -18.17
N ARG A 225 -17.23 -13.82 -19.47
CA ARG A 225 -16.50 -13.05 -20.50
C ARG A 225 -16.33 -11.57 -20.15
N ASN A 226 -17.37 -10.91 -19.60
CA ASN A 226 -17.29 -9.48 -19.27
C ASN A 226 -16.74 -9.22 -17.86
N CYS A 227 -16.71 -10.24 -17.00
CA CYS A 227 -16.16 -10.15 -15.65
C CYS A 227 -14.63 -10.33 -15.62
N ILE A 228 -14.09 -11.29 -16.39
CA ILE A 228 -12.65 -11.63 -16.42
C ILE A 228 -11.75 -10.41 -16.67
N PRO A 229 -12.06 -9.47 -17.60
CA PRO A 229 -11.25 -8.28 -17.83
C PRO A 229 -11.09 -7.35 -16.62
N HIS A 230 -11.91 -7.53 -15.57
CA HIS A 230 -11.85 -6.75 -14.33
C HIS A 230 -11.03 -7.43 -13.22
N ILE A 231 -10.48 -8.61 -13.50
CA ILE A 231 -9.55 -9.32 -12.61
C ILE A 231 -8.13 -8.82 -12.85
N ARG A 232 -7.44 -8.47 -11.77
CA ARG A 232 -6.09 -7.89 -11.78
C ARG A 232 -5.02 -8.98 -11.75
N PHE A 233 -4.98 -9.85 -12.76
CA PHE A 233 -4.02 -10.96 -12.83
C PHE A 233 -2.55 -10.51 -12.71
N PHE A 234 -2.18 -9.38 -13.32
CA PHE A 234 -0.85 -8.76 -13.21
C PHE A 234 -0.46 -8.38 -11.76
N ASN A 235 -1.43 -8.27 -10.85
CA ASN A 235 -1.24 -7.96 -9.43
C ASN A 235 -1.26 -9.21 -8.54
N MET A 236 -1.46 -10.40 -9.11
CA MET A 236 -1.21 -11.68 -8.43
C MET A 236 0.30 -11.95 -8.35
N SER A 237 0.72 -12.72 -7.36
CA SER A 237 2.04 -13.35 -7.38
C SER A 237 2.05 -14.51 -8.38
N PRO A 238 3.21 -14.93 -8.90
CA PRO A 238 3.29 -16.06 -9.83
C PRO A 238 2.62 -17.33 -9.28
N ASN A 239 2.83 -17.64 -8.00
CA ASN A 239 2.23 -18.80 -7.35
C ASN A 239 0.70 -18.67 -7.19
N GLU A 240 0.19 -17.47 -6.87
CA GLU A 240 -1.26 -17.25 -6.83
C GLU A 240 -1.88 -17.41 -8.21
N TYR A 241 -1.25 -16.84 -9.24
CA TYR A 241 -1.71 -16.92 -10.62
C TYR A 241 -1.74 -18.37 -11.11
N THR A 242 -0.66 -19.14 -10.91
CA THR A 242 -0.61 -20.56 -11.28
C THR A 242 -1.73 -21.37 -10.61
N LYS A 243 -2.02 -21.09 -9.33
CA LYS A 243 -3.13 -21.75 -8.63
C LYS A 243 -4.49 -21.34 -9.20
N ALA A 244 -4.68 -20.05 -9.45
CA ALA A 244 -5.93 -19.50 -9.99
C ALA A 244 -6.26 -20.10 -11.37
N THR A 245 -5.26 -20.22 -12.25
CA THR A 245 -5.48 -20.63 -13.64
C THR A 245 -5.32 -22.14 -13.88
N PHE A 246 -4.90 -22.92 -12.88
CA PHE A 246 -4.57 -24.34 -13.03
C PHE A 246 -5.64 -25.17 -13.77
N HIS A 247 -6.91 -24.99 -13.42
CA HIS A 247 -8.05 -25.68 -14.05
C HIS A 247 -8.83 -24.81 -15.04
N PHE A 248 -8.53 -23.51 -15.12
CA PHE A 248 -9.37 -22.51 -15.79
C PHE A 248 -8.56 -21.68 -16.79
N LYS A 249 -7.48 -22.24 -17.32
CA LYS A 249 -6.63 -21.55 -18.29
C LYS A 249 -7.38 -21.25 -19.59
N ASP A 250 -8.19 -22.19 -20.06
CA ASP A 250 -8.84 -22.12 -21.39
C ASP A 250 -10.01 -21.12 -21.45
N ILE A 251 -10.52 -20.70 -20.28
CA ILE A 251 -11.55 -19.66 -20.19
C ILE A 251 -10.98 -18.24 -20.23
N LEU A 252 -9.65 -18.08 -20.12
CA LEU A 252 -9.01 -16.78 -20.20
C LEU A 252 -9.08 -16.21 -21.64
N PRO A 253 -9.03 -14.87 -21.79
CA PRO A 253 -8.81 -14.24 -23.08
C PRO A 253 -7.51 -14.72 -23.73
N ASP A 254 -7.54 -14.92 -25.04
CA ASP A 254 -6.39 -15.38 -25.82
C ASP A 254 -5.22 -14.40 -25.68
N GLY A 255 -4.01 -14.91 -25.41
CA GLY A 255 -2.80 -14.10 -25.22
C GLY A 255 -2.59 -13.57 -23.80
N LEU A 256 -3.61 -13.62 -22.92
CA LEU A 256 -3.50 -13.06 -21.56
C LEU A 256 -2.48 -13.82 -20.72
N ASP A 257 -2.45 -15.15 -20.84
CA ASP A 257 -1.55 -15.99 -20.04
C ASP A 257 -0.08 -15.71 -20.36
N GLU A 258 0.27 -15.63 -21.65
CA GLU A 258 1.62 -15.33 -22.09
C GLU A 258 2.07 -13.95 -21.62
N GLU A 259 1.20 -12.94 -21.72
CA GLU A 259 1.51 -11.57 -21.29
C GLU A 259 1.68 -11.46 -19.76
N VAL A 260 0.85 -12.14 -18.97
CA VAL A 260 0.98 -12.15 -17.51
C VAL A 260 2.29 -12.82 -17.09
N LEU A 261 2.63 -13.96 -17.68
CA LEU A 261 3.89 -14.67 -17.40
C LEU A 261 5.12 -13.85 -17.83
N GLN A 262 5.04 -13.15 -18.96
CA GLN A 262 6.07 -12.23 -19.41
C GLN A 262 6.24 -11.06 -18.42
N TYR A 263 5.13 -10.48 -17.96
CA TYR A 263 5.14 -9.38 -16.99
C TYR A 263 5.75 -9.79 -15.64
N PHE A 264 5.51 -11.02 -15.17
CA PHE A 264 6.17 -11.53 -13.97
C PHE A 264 7.68 -11.66 -14.12
N SER A 265 8.16 -11.92 -15.33
CA SER A 265 9.60 -12.05 -15.63
C SER A 265 10.27 -10.68 -15.81
N ASP A 266 9.61 -9.75 -16.50
CA ASP A 266 10.05 -8.36 -16.66
C ASP A 266 8.88 -7.38 -16.46
N PRO A 267 8.79 -6.74 -15.28
CA PRO A 267 7.76 -5.74 -15.00
C PRO A 267 7.85 -4.45 -15.84
N ASN A 268 8.93 -4.26 -16.63
CA ASN A 268 9.02 -3.15 -17.58
C ASN A 268 8.41 -3.49 -18.95
N SER A 269 7.99 -4.73 -19.16
CA SER A 269 7.22 -5.11 -20.32
C SER A 269 5.92 -4.30 -20.36
N LYS A 270 5.51 -3.89 -21.56
CA LYS A 270 4.27 -3.15 -21.79
C LYS A 270 3.25 -4.14 -22.37
N PRO A 271 2.44 -4.82 -21.54
CA PRO A 271 1.39 -5.69 -22.03
C PRO A 271 0.37 -4.90 -22.85
N SER A 272 -0.27 -5.59 -23.79
CA SER A 272 -1.39 -5.04 -24.57
C SER A 272 -2.66 -4.95 -23.73
N PHE A 273 -2.82 -5.86 -22.75
CA PHE A 273 -3.89 -5.79 -21.76
C PHE A 273 -3.67 -4.64 -20.78
N ASN A 274 -4.76 -3.95 -20.43
CA ASN A 274 -4.73 -2.87 -19.46
C ASN A 274 -4.36 -3.40 -18.07
N ILE A 275 -3.23 -2.93 -17.53
CA ILE A 275 -2.86 -3.18 -16.14
C ILE A 275 -3.74 -2.31 -15.25
N LEU A 276 -4.75 -2.94 -14.66
CA LEU A 276 -5.65 -2.28 -13.73
C LEU A 276 -4.92 -1.88 -12.42
N PRO A 277 -5.25 -0.71 -11.84
CA PRO A 277 -4.68 -0.28 -10.58
C PRO A 277 -4.99 -1.27 -9.46
N LEU A 278 -4.09 -1.34 -8.50
CA LEU A 278 -4.16 -2.28 -7.39
C LEU A 278 -5.37 -1.99 -6.47
N ARG A 279 -6.12 -3.03 -6.07
CA ARG A 279 -7.19 -2.89 -5.06
C ARG A 279 -6.59 -2.66 -3.67
N GLY A 280 -7.36 -2.03 -2.79
CA GLY A 280 -7.04 -1.93 -1.38
C GLY A 280 -6.82 -3.32 -0.78
N TYR A 281 -5.59 -3.64 -0.35
CA TYR A 281 -5.34 -4.82 0.46
C TYR A 281 -5.79 -4.58 1.91
N PRO A 282 -6.35 -5.59 2.61
CA PRO A 282 -6.63 -5.53 4.03
C PRO A 282 -5.38 -5.06 4.78
N PHE A 283 -5.45 -3.84 5.29
CA PHE A 283 -4.38 -3.20 6.05
C PHE A 283 -4.98 -2.82 7.39
N ASP A 284 -4.44 -3.36 8.48
CA ASP A 284 -4.99 -3.15 9.83
C ASP A 284 -4.77 -1.69 10.28
N SER A 285 -5.63 -0.79 9.78
CA SER A 285 -5.63 0.63 10.02
C SER A 285 -7.04 1.19 9.82
N LYS A 286 -7.44 2.13 10.69
CA LYS A 286 -8.66 2.92 10.50
C LYS A 286 -8.40 4.25 9.79
N ILE A 287 -7.13 4.63 9.60
CA ILE A 287 -6.74 5.95 9.11
C ILE A 287 -6.21 5.91 7.67
N ILE A 288 -5.36 4.93 7.35
CA ILE A 288 -4.69 4.82 6.05
C ILE A 288 -4.95 3.46 5.41
N ASN A 289 -4.87 3.38 4.09
CA ASN A 289 -4.99 2.12 3.36
C ASN A 289 -3.61 1.57 2.94
N SER A 290 -3.60 0.44 2.25
CA SER A 290 -2.38 -0.18 1.74
C SER A 290 -1.65 0.64 0.67
N LYS A 291 -2.33 1.49 -0.11
CA LYS A 291 -1.71 2.42 -1.07
C LYS A 291 -0.91 3.49 -0.34
N ASP A 292 -1.46 4.05 0.74
CA ASP A 292 -0.77 5.00 1.61
C ASP A 292 0.45 4.36 2.28
N ALA A 293 0.31 3.13 2.79
CA ALA A 293 1.42 2.39 3.39
C ALA A 293 2.56 2.13 2.38
N ALA A 294 2.22 1.79 1.13
CA ALA A 294 3.15 1.65 0.02
C ALA A 294 3.89 2.94 -0.34
N LEU A 295 3.19 4.07 -0.33
CA LEU A 295 3.78 5.39 -0.51
C LEU A 295 4.75 5.71 0.63
N ILE A 296 4.35 5.53 1.88
CA ILE A 296 5.21 5.75 3.05
C ILE A 296 6.46 4.86 2.99
N ALA A 297 6.32 3.59 2.63
CA ALA A 297 7.46 2.68 2.45
C ALA A 297 8.45 3.17 1.39
N SER A 298 7.96 3.76 0.29
CA SER A 298 8.82 4.36 -0.74
C SER A 298 9.60 5.54 -0.18
N TRP A 299 8.98 6.37 0.67
CA TRP A 299 9.65 7.47 1.35
C TRP A 299 10.70 7.00 2.35
N ILE A 300 10.46 5.91 3.09
CA ILE A 300 11.46 5.32 3.99
C ILE A 300 12.72 4.90 3.21
N ASN A 301 12.55 4.28 2.04
CA ASN A 301 13.67 3.86 1.18
C ASN A 301 14.19 4.94 0.21
N LYS A 302 13.63 6.16 0.25
CA LYS A 302 13.96 7.26 -0.68
C LYS A 302 13.75 6.87 -2.15
N LYS A 303 12.80 5.98 -2.43
CA LYS A 303 12.39 5.56 -3.78
C LYS A 303 11.43 6.60 -4.36
N ARG A 304 11.56 6.91 -5.66
CA ARG A 304 10.68 7.88 -6.35
C ARG A 304 9.28 7.33 -6.61
N THR A 305 9.19 6.05 -6.95
CA THR A 305 7.92 5.37 -7.23
C THR A 305 7.46 4.58 -6.01
N PRO A 306 6.16 4.64 -5.66
CA PRO A 306 5.59 3.79 -4.62
C PRO A 306 5.91 2.31 -4.83
N TYR A 307 5.94 1.55 -3.74
CA TYR A 307 6.01 0.08 -3.85
C TYR A 307 4.65 -0.47 -4.26
N HIS A 308 4.64 -1.65 -4.87
CA HIS A 308 3.44 -2.46 -4.89
C HIS A 308 3.23 -3.05 -3.48
N TYR A 309 2.01 -3.07 -2.93
CA TYR A 309 1.82 -3.44 -1.50
C TYR A 309 2.31 -4.87 -1.20
N LYS A 310 2.19 -5.81 -2.15
CA LYS A 310 2.72 -7.19 -2.01
C LYS A 310 4.26 -7.25 -1.97
N SER A 311 4.91 -6.22 -2.50
CA SER A 311 6.37 -6.08 -2.56
C SER A 311 6.91 -5.12 -1.51
N LEU A 312 6.13 -4.85 -0.46
CA LEU A 312 6.56 -3.94 0.60
C LEU A 312 7.89 -4.43 1.19
N PRO A 313 8.92 -3.56 1.24
CA PRO A 313 10.22 -3.94 1.79
C PRO A 313 10.18 -4.15 3.31
N PHE A 314 9.07 -3.76 3.96
CA PHE A 314 8.86 -3.80 5.40
C PHE A 314 7.46 -4.29 5.74
N LYS A 315 7.33 -4.95 6.89
CA LYS A 315 6.01 -5.22 7.49
C LYS A 315 5.65 -4.06 8.42
N PHE A 316 4.54 -3.38 8.13
CA PHE A 316 3.93 -2.43 9.07
C PHE A 316 3.07 -3.21 10.05
N LYS A 317 3.55 -3.37 11.28
CA LYS A 317 2.81 -4.02 12.36
C LYS A 317 2.14 -2.95 13.22
N LEU A 318 0.81 -2.89 13.24
CA LEU A 318 0.10 -2.01 14.16
C LEU A 318 0.41 -2.41 15.60
N ILE A 319 1.05 -1.51 16.36
CA ILE A 319 1.41 -1.73 17.76
C ILE A 319 0.59 -0.87 18.72
N TYR A 320 -0.05 0.18 18.23
CA TYR A 320 -0.88 1.05 19.05
C TYR A 320 -1.98 1.72 18.21
N ARG A 321 -3.21 1.75 18.74
CA ARG A 321 -4.37 2.49 18.20
C ARG A 321 -5.08 3.17 19.35
N ALA A 322 -5.26 4.48 19.29
CA ALA A 322 -5.76 5.26 20.42
C ALA A 322 -7.18 4.85 20.83
N SER A 323 -8.08 4.57 19.87
CA SER A 323 -9.43 4.06 20.19
C SER A 323 -9.43 2.68 20.86
N ARG A 324 -8.37 1.88 20.69
CA ARG A 324 -8.25 0.52 21.25
C ARG A 324 -7.53 0.53 22.60
N ASP A 325 -6.42 1.25 22.67
CA ASP A 325 -5.46 1.16 23.78
C ASP A 325 -5.62 2.33 24.78
N GLY A 326 -6.42 3.33 24.41
CA GLY A 326 -6.70 4.53 25.19
C GLY A 326 -5.77 5.68 24.86
N PHE A 327 -6.32 6.89 24.81
CA PHE A 327 -5.70 8.13 24.36
C PHE A 327 -4.63 8.74 25.29
N GLY A 328 -4.33 8.10 26.42
CA GLY A 328 -3.37 8.61 27.40
C GLY A 328 -1.91 8.53 26.93
N ILE A 329 -1.09 9.53 27.28
CA ILE A 329 0.36 9.53 27.00
C ILE A 329 1.06 8.32 27.61
N ASN A 330 0.67 7.92 28.82
CA ASN A 330 1.14 6.70 29.45
C ASN A 330 0.83 5.44 28.61
N LYS A 331 -0.32 5.39 27.95
CA LYS A 331 -0.69 4.28 27.05
C LYS A 331 0.21 4.25 25.83
N PHE A 332 0.53 5.41 25.24
CA PHE A 332 1.50 5.49 24.15
C PHE A 332 2.86 4.90 24.58
N HIS A 333 3.45 5.38 25.68
CA HIS A 333 4.76 4.91 26.14
C HIS A 333 4.76 3.42 26.48
N ASN A 334 3.73 2.93 27.16
CA ASN A 334 3.62 1.49 27.50
C ASN A 334 3.63 0.58 26.26
N ASN A 335 3.09 1.04 25.13
CA ASN A 335 2.99 0.25 23.90
C ASN A 335 4.13 0.51 22.90
N CYS A 336 4.64 1.75 22.84
CA CYS A 336 5.50 2.22 21.74
C CYS A 336 6.97 2.41 22.13
N ASP A 337 7.30 2.53 23.42
CA ASP A 337 8.70 2.67 23.84
C ASP A 337 9.51 1.41 23.49
N ASN A 338 10.76 1.61 23.07
CA ASN A 338 11.73 0.55 22.72
C ASN A 338 11.28 -0.41 21.60
N LYS A 339 10.39 0.04 20.70
CA LYS A 339 9.92 -0.77 19.56
C LYS A 339 10.72 -0.56 18.27
N GLY A 340 11.82 0.19 18.30
CA GLY A 340 12.59 0.55 17.11
C GLY A 340 11.80 1.48 16.18
N SER A 341 12.09 1.39 14.87
CA SER A 341 11.51 2.30 13.87
C SER A 341 9.99 2.21 13.81
N THR A 342 9.31 3.34 13.76
CA THR A 342 7.84 3.43 13.72
C THR A 342 7.34 4.48 12.74
N VAL A 343 6.15 4.27 12.20
CA VAL A 343 5.34 5.28 11.51
C VAL A 343 4.14 5.62 12.41
N VAL A 344 3.93 6.91 12.64
CA VAL A 344 2.78 7.43 13.39
C VAL A 344 1.86 8.13 12.40
N VAL A 345 0.57 7.85 12.48
CA VAL A 345 -0.47 8.43 11.61
C VAL A 345 -1.58 9.01 12.48
N PHE A 346 -2.05 10.20 12.16
CA PHE A 346 -3.10 10.92 12.87
C PHE A 346 -4.26 11.24 11.92
N LYS A 347 -5.48 11.09 12.44
CA LYS A 347 -6.71 11.60 11.84
C LYS A 347 -7.19 12.80 12.65
N VAL A 348 -7.26 13.98 12.02
CA VAL A 348 -7.63 15.22 12.70
C VAL A 348 -9.14 15.34 12.81
N ARG A 349 -9.65 15.64 14.02
CA ARG A 349 -11.09 15.70 14.32
C ARG A 349 -11.79 16.79 13.51
N ASN A 350 -13.02 16.50 13.09
CA ASN A 350 -13.88 17.40 12.31
C ASN A 350 -13.20 17.87 11.00
N SER A 351 -12.33 17.03 10.42
CA SER A 351 -11.63 17.32 9.18
C SER A 351 -11.40 16.03 8.38
N LYS A 352 -10.97 16.18 7.13
CA LYS A 352 -10.46 15.06 6.30
C LYS A 352 -8.93 14.99 6.32
N GLU A 353 -8.27 15.70 7.24
CA GLU A 353 -6.81 15.82 7.26
C GLU A 353 -6.18 14.56 7.90
N ILE A 354 -5.28 13.93 7.14
CA ILE A 354 -4.46 12.79 7.59
C ILE A 354 -3.00 13.22 7.55
N ILE A 355 -2.33 13.18 8.69
CA ILE A 355 -0.94 13.60 8.85
C ILE A 355 -0.15 12.55 9.62
N GLY A 356 1.18 12.64 9.62
CA GLY A 356 1.99 11.66 10.31
C GLY A 356 3.49 11.91 10.25
N GLY A 357 4.24 10.96 10.78
CA GLY A 357 5.69 10.99 10.75
C GLY A 357 6.33 9.63 10.90
N TYR A 358 7.54 9.50 10.35
CA TYR A 358 8.39 8.32 10.47
C TYR A 358 9.54 8.61 11.43
N ASN A 359 9.60 7.82 12.50
CA ASN A 359 10.72 7.78 13.43
C ASN A 359 11.61 6.58 13.08
N PRO A 360 12.83 6.79 12.54
CA PRO A 360 13.76 5.70 12.27
C PRO A 360 14.42 5.15 13.55
N LEU A 361 14.39 5.90 14.65
CA LEU A 361 14.86 5.50 15.97
C LEU A 361 13.70 4.85 16.75
N GLU A 362 13.89 4.64 18.04
CA GLU A 362 12.82 4.23 18.96
C GLU A 362 12.28 5.41 19.78
N TRP A 363 11.13 5.18 20.42
CA TRP A 363 10.59 6.07 21.45
C TRP A 363 11.14 5.68 22.81
N ARG A 364 11.39 6.68 23.67
CA ARG A 364 11.72 6.48 25.08
C ARG A 364 11.10 7.56 25.94
N SER A 365 10.62 7.15 27.11
CA SER A 365 10.18 8.04 28.20
C SER A 365 11.32 8.47 29.13
N VAL A 366 12.43 7.71 29.20
CA VAL A 366 13.59 7.98 30.07
C VAL A 366 14.91 7.67 29.35
N LYS A 367 15.97 8.45 29.61
CA LYS A 367 17.33 8.18 29.13
C LYS A 367 17.97 7.06 29.95
N THR A 368 18.66 6.11 29.31
CA THR A 368 19.70 5.32 29.98
C THR A 368 21.04 6.00 29.74
N GLU A 369 21.77 6.30 30.81
CA GLU A 369 23.15 6.79 30.69
C GLU A 369 24.03 5.68 30.11
N GLU A 370 24.80 5.98 29.07
CA GLU A 370 25.79 5.06 28.51
C GLU A 370 27.04 5.08 29.41
N ASN A 371 26.98 4.25 30.45
CA ASN A 371 28.06 3.65 31.26
C ASN A 371 29.08 4.57 31.96
N GLU A 372 28.99 4.64 33.29
CA GLU A 372 30.15 4.38 34.17
C GLU A 372 29.63 3.86 35.52
N THR A 373 30.39 2.96 36.13
CA THR A 373 30.08 2.20 37.34
C THR A 373 29.66 3.07 38.53
N SER A 374 28.37 3.07 38.89
CA SER A 374 27.97 3.30 40.27
C SER A 374 26.55 2.79 40.54
N SER A 375 26.48 1.58 41.11
CA SER A 375 25.60 1.40 42.27
C SER A 375 25.90 2.54 43.25
N LEU A 376 24.86 3.27 43.67
CA LEU A 376 24.85 4.47 44.53
C LEU A 376 24.60 5.79 43.77
N LEU A 377 23.36 6.02 43.33
CA LEU A 377 22.66 7.28 43.62
C LEU A 377 21.16 6.98 43.81
N SER A 378 20.87 6.46 44.98
CA SER A 378 19.56 6.55 45.62
C SER A 378 19.25 8.02 45.95
N HIS A 379 18.04 8.47 45.62
CA HIS A 379 17.33 9.58 46.26
C HIS A 379 17.84 11.00 45.97
N ASN A 380 17.72 11.45 44.72
CA ASN A 380 17.47 12.86 44.44
C ASN A 380 16.30 13.00 43.46
N GLN A 381 15.16 13.39 44.01
CA GLN A 381 13.86 13.50 43.34
C GLN A 381 13.78 14.70 42.37
N ASP A 382 14.86 15.50 42.27
CA ASP A 382 14.97 16.68 41.41
C ASP A 382 15.53 16.42 40.00
N PHE A 383 15.99 15.19 39.71
CA PHE A 383 16.47 14.81 38.37
C PHE A 383 15.34 14.39 37.41
N TYR A 384 14.11 14.23 37.93
CA TYR A 384 12.95 13.66 37.21
C TYR A 384 12.05 14.71 36.53
N ASN A 385 12.37 16.00 36.63
CA ASN A 385 11.57 17.07 36.08
C ASN A 385 12.05 17.50 34.68
N ASN A 386 11.31 17.04 33.66
CA ASN A 386 11.00 17.79 32.43
C ASN A 386 12.15 18.08 31.43
N TYR A 387 12.99 17.10 31.10
CA TYR A 387 13.93 17.25 29.97
C TYR A 387 13.41 16.58 28.69
N ASN A 388 13.03 17.39 27.72
CA ASN A 388 12.91 16.98 26.32
C ASN A 388 14.31 16.60 25.82
N TYR A 389 14.58 15.33 25.57
CA TYR A 389 15.85 14.89 24.99
C TYR A 389 15.76 14.88 23.47
N LYS A 390 16.65 15.63 22.81
CA LYS A 390 16.68 15.81 21.36
C LYS A 390 17.53 14.73 20.72
N CYS A 391 16.93 13.94 19.84
CA CYS A 391 17.57 12.83 19.17
C CYS A 391 17.96 13.20 17.74
N LYS A 392 19.20 12.90 17.39
CA LYS A 392 19.76 13.22 16.07
C LYS A 392 19.46 12.13 15.03
N THR A 393 18.85 12.50 13.91
CA THR A 393 18.72 11.60 12.75
C THR A 393 18.47 12.36 11.44
N SER A 394 18.96 11.82 10.32
CA SER A 394 18.71 12.35 8.97
C SER A 394 17.63 11.61 8.19
N ASN A 395 17.06 10.55 8.76
CA ASN A 395 16.13 9.66 8.05
C ASN A 395 14.67 9.84 8.49
N SER A 396 14.43 10.68 9.50
CA SER A 396 13.07 11.03 9.90
C SER A 396 12.42 11.97 8.88
N PHE A 397 11.10 11.89 8.79
CA PHE A 397 10.27 12.78 7.99
C PHE A 397 8.87 12.86 8.59
N ILE A 398 8.19 13.96 8.32
CA ILE A 398 6.76 14.14 8.57
C ILE A 398 6.02 14.29 7.25
N PHE A 399 4.73 14.01 7.24
CA PHE A 399 3.94 13.98 6.00
C PHE A 399 2.48 14.38 6.19
N SER A 400 1.83 14.73 5.07
CA SER A 400 0.39 14.95 4.96
C SER A 400 -0.16 14.15 3.78
N LEU A 401 -1.19 13.34 4.02
CA LEU A 401 -1.92 12.55 3.03
C LEU A 401 -3.32 13.14 2.72
N THR A 402 -3.63 14.32 3.28
CA THR A 402 -4.90 15.05 3.10
C THR A 402 -5.32 15.16 1.63
N ASN A 403 -4.36 15.37 0.72
CA ASN A 403 -4.58 15.30 -0.72
C ASN A 403 -3.80 14.12 -1.30
N GLN A 404 -4.48 13.00 -1.56
CA GLN A 404 -3.85 11.78 -2.10
C GLN A 404 -3.20 12.01 -3.48
N LYS A 405 -3.64 13.00 -4.27
CA LYS A 405 -3.01 13.35 -5.56
C LYS A 405 -1.71 14.13 -5.38
N ILE A 406 -1.58 14.90 -4.29
CA ILE A 406 -0.42 15.76 -4.00
C ILE A 406 -0.03 15.60 -2.52
N PRO A 407 0.50 14.42 -2.13
CA PRO A 407 0.91 14.20 -0.75
C PRO A 407 2.13 15.08 -0.41
N ILE A 408 2.16 15.59 0.82
CA ILE A 408 3.28 16.39 1.32
C ILE A 408 4.26 15.46 2.03
N LEU A 409 5.50 15.44 1.57
CA LEU A 409 6.63 14.86 2.28
C LEU A 409 7.55 15.99 2.75
N SER A 410 7.81 16.04 4.05
CA SER A 410 8.64 17.03 4.73
C SER A 410 9.82 16.32 5.38
N ARG A 411 11.01 16.50 4.82
CA ARG A 411 12.25 15.91 5.35
C ARG A 411 12.83 16.79 6.44
N ILE A 412 13.75 16.23 7.22
CA ILE A 412 14.42 16.96 8.29
C ILE A 412 15.37 18.02 7.70
N SER A 413 15.25 19.26 8.16
CA SER A 413 16.17 20.37 7.85
C SER A 413 17.28 20.47 8.90
N SER A 414 16.93 20.36 10.19
CA SER A 414 17.86 20.35 11.33
C SER A 414 17.95 18.95 11.95
N LYS A 415 19.09 18.28 11.80
CA LYS A 415 19.24 16.86 12.19
C LYS A 415 19.26 16.67 13.69
N GLU A 416 19.73 17.68 14.44
CA GLU A 416 20.00 17.67 15.87
C GLU A 416 18.73 17.47 16.72
N GLU A 417 17.57 17.83 16.17
CA GLU A 417 16.32 17.90 16.92
C GLU A 417 15.19 17.14 16.23
N ALA A 418 15.53 16.07 15.51
CA ALA A 418 14.59 15.37 14.66
C ALA A 418 13.50 14.62 15.43
N ILE A 419 13.84 14.01 16.56
CA ILE A 419 12.89 13.30 17.43
C ILE A 419 13.10 13.80 18.86
N VAL A 420 12.03 13.94 19.62
CA VAL A 420 12.11 14.33 21.04
C VAL A 420 11.59 13.22 21.92
N TRP A 421 12.42 12.75 22.84
CA TRP A 421 12.02 11.87 23.93
C TRP A 421 11.53 12.71 25.11
N CYS A 422 10.32 12.42 25.57
CA CYS A 422 9.71 13.11 26.70
C CYS A 422 8.64 12.22 27.32
N ARG A 423 8.74 11.94 28.63
CA ARG A 423 7.75 11.16 29.39
C ARG A 423 6.35 11.78 29.40
N ASN A 424 6.28 13.10 29.21
CA ASN A 424 5.06 13.90 29.31
C ASN A 424 4.51 14.28 27.93
N LYS A 425 5.00 13.69 26.85
CA LYS A 425 4.46 13.87 25.50
C LYS A 425 4.23 12.52 24.86
N GLY A 426 3.28 12.43 23.95
CA GLY A 426 3.18 11.26 23.08
C GLY A 426 4.29 11.26 22.01
N PRO A 427 3.99 10.81 20.78
CA PRO A 427 4.94 10.95 19.68
C PRO A 427 5.28 12.43 19.44
N CYS A 428 6.57 12.75 19.34
CA CYS A 428 7.09 14.10 19.14
C CYS A 428 8.17 14.12 18.06
N PHE A 429 7.80 14.65 16.89
CA PHE A 429 8.68 14.90 15.76
C PHE A 429 9.12 16.36 15.80
N GLY A 430 10.42 16.60 15.69
CA GLY A 430 10.95 17.95 15.79
C GLY A 430 10.82 18.50 17.20
N LEU A 431 11.15 19.78 17.39
CA LEU A 431 10.85 20.44 18.67
C LEU A 431 9.33 20.59 18.86
N GLN A 432 8.65 21.05 17.81
CA GLN A 432 7.21 21.38 17.82
C GLN A 432 6.54 21.06 16.48
N ASP A 433 7.23 20.41 15.53
CA ASP A 433 6.73 20.18 14.17
C ASP A 433 5.50 19.27 14.14
N LEU A 434 5.48 18.24 14.97
CA LEU A 434 4.29 17.41 15.20
C LEU A 434 4.40 16.69 16.54
N CYS A 435 3.59 17.09 17.53
CA CYS A 435 3.64 16.47 18.85
C CYS A 435 2.29 16.37 19.55
N ILE A 436 2.08 15.26 20.29
CA ILE A 436 0.94 15.16 21.21
C ILE A 436 1.33 15.77 22.56
N LYS A 437 0.48 16.68 23.07
CA LYS A 437 0.62 17.31 24.39
C LYS A 437 -0.16 16.55 25.46
N PRO A 438 0.15 16.77 26.75
CA PRO A 438 -0.68 16.28 27.86
C PRO A 438 -2.16 16.61 27.64
N LEU A 439 -3.02 15.70 28.10
CA LEU A 439 -4.47 15.90 28.03
C LEU A 439 -4.84 17.26 28.62
N SER A 440 -5.59 18.04 27.85
CA SER A 440 -6.38 19.13 28.41
C SER A 440 -7.73 18.55 28.87
N ASN A 441 -8.48 19.31 29.67
CA ASN A 441 -9.85 18.95 30.08
C ASN A 441 -10.82 18.77 28.88
N VAL A 442 -10.37 18.98 27.64
CA VAL A 442 -11.17 19.02 26.40
C VAL A 442 -10.78 17.91 25.40
N GLY A 443 -9.72 17.12 25.65
CA GLY A 443 -9.32 16.00 24.77
C GLY A 443 -7.81 15.91 24.51
N VAL A 444 -7.42 15.05 23.54
CA VAL A 444 -6.02 14.94 23.08
C VAL A 444 -5.72 15.99 22.04
N ILE A 445 -4.83 16.90 22.41
CA ILE A 445 -4.41 18.02 21.58
C ILE A 445 -3.05 17.71 20.94
N CYS A 446 -2.95 18.00 19.65
CA CYS A 446 -1.71 17.96 18.90
C CYS A 446 -1.27 19.39 18.56
N GLU A 447 0.04 19.63 18.61
CA GLU A 447 0.69 20.88 18.17
C GLU A 447 1.55 20.60 16.93
N SER A 448 1.47 21.50 15.93
CA SER A 448 2.29 21.46 14.72
C SER A 448 2.76 22.85 14.30
N ARG A 449 4.04 23.13 14.55
CA ARG A 449 4.74 24.37 14.19
C ARG A 449 6.02 24.02 13.44
N GLN A 450 6.11 24.43 12.18
CA GLN A 450 7.27 24.15 11.35
C GLN A 450 8.55 24.71 12.01
N HIS A 451 9.51 23.85 12.28
CA HIS A 451 10.78 24.22 12.90
C HIS A 451 11.92 23.34 12.37
N SER A 452 11.91 22.05 12.71
CA SER A 452 12.98 21.09 12.39
C SER A 452 12.80 20.39 11.04
N TYR A 453 11.63 20.49 10.41
CA TYR A 453 11.33 19.91 9.09
C TYR A 453 11.08 20.98 8.00
N GLU A 454 11.35 20.61 6.75
CA GLU A 454 11.38 21.52 5.59
C GLU A 454 10.03 22.17 5.23
N LYS A 455 8.92 21.52 5.54
CA LYS A 455 7.57 21.92 5.12
C LYS A 455 6.56 21.75 6.25
N LYS A 456 5.60 22.68 6.33
CA LYS A 456 4.37 22.53 7.10
C LYS A 456 3.50 21.39 6.51
N ILE A 457 2.90 20.57 7.37
CA ILE A 457 2.05 19.43 6.95
C ILE A 457 0.54 19.67 7.21
N ILE A 458 0.21 20.68 8.00
CA ILE A 458 -1.15 21.09 8.36
C ILE A 458 -1.18 22.60 8.61
N ASN A 459 -2.26 23.29 8.27
CA ASN A 459 -2.31 24.75 8.39
C ASN A 459 -2.53 25.25 9.82
N ARG A 460 -3.12 24.43 10.69
CA ARG A 460 -3.43 24.77 12.08
C ARG A 460 -2.26 24.42 12.99
N GLU A 461 -1.98 25.29 13.97
CA GLU A 461 -0.93 25.01 14.95
C GLU A 461 -1.39 24.08 16.06
N ILE A 462 -2.67 24.17 16.46
CA ILE A 462 -3.26 23.39 17.54
C ILE A 462 -4.55 22.77 17.01
N PHE A 463 -4.72 21.46 17.21
CA PHE A 463 -5.91 20.73 16.76
C PHE A 463 -6.14 19.47 17.60
N GLU A 464 -7.40 19.02 17.61
CA GLU A 464 -7.79 17.78 18.24
C GLU A 464 -7.65 16.61 17.28
N ILE A 465 -7.29 15.44 17.82
CA ILE A 465 -7.23 14.20 17.04
C ILE A 465 -8.47 13.35 17.29
N GLU A 466 -9.00 12.79 16.21
CA GLU A 466 -10.09 11.80 16.25
C GLU A 466 -9.52 10.40 16.57
N GLU A 467 -8.39 10.06 15.95
CA GLU A 467 -7.72 8.77 16.07
C GLU A 467 -6.22 8.96 15.77
N TYR A 468 -5.37 8.13 16.38
CA TYR A 468 -4.00 7.98 15.91
C TYR A 468 -3.49 6.54 16.08
N GLU A 469 -2.66 6.13 15.13
CA GLU A 469 -2.14 4.77 15.02
C GLU A 469 -0.61 4.80 14.92
N VAL A 470 0.04 3.79 15.50
CA VAL A 470 1.50 3.61 15.44
C VAL A 470 1.81 2.24 14.87
N PHE A 471 2.57 2.23 13.78
CA PHE A 471 3.02 1.04 13.09
C PHE A 471 4.51 0.84 13.33
N GLN A 472 4.89 -0.30 13.92
CA GLN A 472 6.28 -0.74 13.93
C GLN A 472 6.70 -1.13 12.51
N VAL A 473 7.84 -0.62 12.05
CA VAL A 473 8.42 -0.95 10.75
C VAL A 473 9.41 -2.09 10.92
N ASP A 474 8.94 -3.33 10.74
CA ASP A 474 9.81 -4.50 10.79
C ASP A 474 10.49 -4.72 9.44
N LYS A 475 11.82 -4.54 9.43
CA LYS A 475 12.65 -4.74 8.24
C LYS A 475 12.91 -6.21 7.92
N GLY A 476 12.37 -7.16 8.69
CA GLY A 476 12.64 -8.59 8.57
C GLY A 476 14.07 -8.94 8.98
N PHE A 477 14.25 -10.06 9.66
CA PHE A 477 15.59 -10.55 10.03
C PHE A 477 16.42 -10.90 8.77
N PHE A 478 15.79 -11.57 7.80
CA PHE A 478 16.44 -11.99 6.55
C PHE A 478 16.91 -10.83 5.67
N ASN A 479 16.15 -9.75 5.53
CA ASN A 479 16.57 -8.60 4.72
C ASN A 479 17.73 -7.83 5.39
N ARG A 480 17.74 -7.74 6.73
CA ARG A 480 18.88 -7.21 7.49
C ARG A 480 20.12 -8.09 7.31
N MET A 481 19.95 -9.40 7.42
CA MET A 481 21.02 -10.38 7.22
C MET A 481 21.55 -10.36 5.78
N LEU A 482 20.69 -10.30 4.76
CA LEU A 482 21.08 -10.25 3.36
C LEU A 482 21.81 -8.94 3.00
N GLN A 483 21.37 -7.80 3.54
CA GLN A 483 22.10 -6.52 3.39
C GLN A 483 23.47 -6.56 4.09
N PHE A 484 23.55 -7.24 5.23
CA PHE A 484 24.82 -7.44 5.94
C PHE A 484 25.76 -8.36 5.15
N ILE A 485 25.25 -9.50 4.69
CA ILE A 485 25.95 -10.49 3.86
C ILE A 485 26.44 -9.86 2.56
N THR A 486 25.60 -9.11 1.84
CA THR A 486 25.98 -8.45 0.58
C THR A 486 27.04 -7.37 0.80
N LYS A 487 26.95 -6.56 1.86
CA LYS A 487 28.02 -5.61 2.23
C LYS A 487 29.32 -6.33 2.60
N TRP A 488 29.22 -7.45 3.31
CA TRP A 488 30.36 -8.25 3.75
C TRP A 488 31.06 -8.93 2.56
N PHE A 489 30.31 -9.58 1.67
CA PHE A 489 30.81 -10.12 0.40
C PHE A 489 31.45 -9.04 -0.46
N LYS A 490 30.84 -7.85 -0.57
CA LYS A 490 31.42 -6.73 -1.33
C LYS A 490 32.77 -6.30 -0.74
N LYS A 491 32.90 -6.26 0.60
CA LYS A 491 34.16 -5.89 1.27
C LYS A 491 35.25 -6.95 1.08
N ILE A 492 34.89 -8.23 1.16
CA ILE A 492 35.81 -9.35 0.91
C ILE A 492 36.24 -9.41 -0.55
N PHE A 493 35.29 -9.27 -1.48
CA PHE A 493 35.56 -9.22 -2.92
C PHE A 493 36.53 -8.08 -3.26
N LEU A 494 36.31 -6.86 -2.72
CA LEU A 494 37.25 -5.76 -2.88
C LEU A 494 38.64 -6.10 -2.30
N TYR A 495 38.71 -6.69 -1.12
CA TYR A 495 39.98 -7.08 -0.50
C TYR A 495 40.77 -8.11 -1.34
N ILE A 496 40.10 -9.14 -1.84
CA ILE A 496 40.71 -10.17 -2.72
C ILE A 496 41.17 -9.53 -4.03
N MET A 497 40.33 -8.71 -4.66
CA MET A 497 40.69 -8.01 -5.90
C MET A 497 41.92 -7.11 -5.71
N MET A 498 42.03 -6.39 -4.58
CA MET A 498 43.20 -5.58 -4.27
C MET A 498 44.48 -6.42 -4.12
N LYS A 499 44.40 -7.59 -3.48
CA LYS A 499 45.53 -8.53 -3.37
C LYS A 499 45.96 -9.09 -4.73
N ILE A 500 45.00 -9.44 -5.60
CA ILE A 500 45.29 -9.90 -6.96
C ILE A 500 46.01 -8.82 -7.77
N ILE A 501 45.54 -7.56 -7.69
CA ILE A 501 46.19 -6.42 -8.37
C ILE A 501 47.63 -6.25 -7.87
N LEU A 502 47.88 -6.37 -6.57
CA LEU A 502 49.24 -6.30 -6.00
C LEU A 502 50.14 -7.42 -6.53
N ILE A 503 49.64 -8.66 -6.61
CA ILE A 503 50.39 -9.80 -7.15
C ILE A 503 50.73 -9.58 -8.62
N ILE A 504 49.77 -9.10 -9.43
CA ILE A 504 50.01 -8.78 -10.85
C ILE A 504 51.11 -7.71 -10.99
N LYS A 505 51.10 -6.66 -10.14
CA LYS A 505 52.16 -5.65 -10.12
C LYS A 505 53.54 -6.26 -9.81
N ILE A 506 53.63 -7.15 -8.82
CA ILE A 506 54.89 -7.82 -8.45
C ILE A 506 55.41 -8.67 -9.62
N ILE A 507 54.53 -9.45 -10.25
CA ILE A 507 54.90 -10.29 -11.41
C ILE A 507 55.45 -9.41 -12.54
N ILE A 508 54.75 -8.33 -12.90
CA ILE A 508 55.21 -7.40 -13.95
C ILE A 508 56.59 -6.83 -13.61
N HIS A 509 56.82 -6.43 -12.36
CA HIS A 509 58.11 -5.88 -11.92
C HIS A 509 59.24 -6.92 -12.00
N ILE A 510 59.00 -8.16 -11.55
CA ILE A 510 59.97 -9.26 -11.65
C ILE A 510 60.26 -9.58 -13.11
N SER A 511 59.25 -9.66 -13.97
CA SER A 511 59.43 -9.91 -15.41
C SER A 511 60.28 -8.83 -16.07
N LEU A 512 60.05 -7.56 -15.75
CA LEU A 512 60.86 -6.44 -16.24
C LEU A 512 62.32 -6.53 -15.76
N LEU A 513 62.54 -6.88 -14.49
CA LEU A 513 63.88 -7.06 -13.94
C LEU A 513 64.65 -8.20 -14.63
N LEU A 514 63.96 -9.31 -14.91
CA LEU A 514 64.54 -10.45 -15.64
C LEU A 514 64.88 -10.08 -17.09
N ILE A 515 64.03 -9.30 -17.76
CA ILE A 515 64.31 -8.77 -19.10
C ILE A 515 65.53 -7.83 -19.06
N GLN A 516 65.64 -6.99 -18.03
CA GLN A 516 66.79 -6.12 -17.86
C GLN A 516 68.08 -6.91 -17.62
N LEU A 517 68.03 -7.94 -16.79
CA LEU A 517 69.17 -8.81 -16.52
C LEU A 517 69.61 -9.56 -17.78
N SER A 518 68.67 -10.10 -18.57
CA SER A 518 68.99 -10.81 -19.81
C SER A 518 69.59 -9.87 -20.86
N LEU A 519 69.07 -8.64 -21.00
CA LEU A 519 69.66 -7.61 -21.84
C LEU A 519 71.07 -7.25 -21.39
N CYS A 520 71.32 -7.09 -20.09
CA CYS A 520 72.67 -6.84 -19.57
C CYS A 520 73.63 -7.99 -19.88
N ILE A 521 73.20 -9.24 -19.69
CA ILE A 521 74.02 -10.43 -19.98
C ILE A 521 74.38 -10.53 -21.47
N VAL A 522 73.47 -10.17 -22.37
CA VAL A 522 73.71 -10.22 -23.83
C VAL A 522 74.53 -9.02 -24.32
N MET A 523 74.20 -7.82 -23.84
CA MET A 523 74.81 -6.59 -24.32
C MET A 523 76.20 -6.33 -23.74
N PHE A 524 76.49 -6.81 -22.53
CA PHE A 524 77.79 -6.60 -21.88
C PHE A 524 78.93 -7.26 -22.66
N PRO A 525 78.89 -8.55 -23.05
CA PRO A 525 79.93 -9.15 -23.90
C PRO A 525 79.97 -8.52 -25.30
N LEU A 526 78.81 -8.21 -25.90
CA LEU A 526 78.74 -7.56 -27.20
C LEU A 526 79.47 -6.21 -27.21
N ALA A 527 79.35 -5.44 -26.12
CA ALA A 527 80.03 -4.15 -25.97
C ALA A 527 81.56 -4.27 -26.00
N PHE A 528 82.13 -5.40 -25.57
CA PHE A 528 83.57 -5.66 -25.62
C PHE A 528 84.02 -6.30 -26.94
N ILE A 529 83.18 -7.14 -27.55
CA ILE A 529 83.53 -7.90 -28.76
C ILE A 529 83.33 -7.06 -30.03
N LEU A 530 82.23 -6.30 -30.11
CA LEU A 530 81.83 -5.59 -31.33
C LEU A 530 82.82 -4.48 -31.75
N PRO A 531 83.42 -3.68 -30.84
CA PRO A 531 84.43 -2.70 -31.23
C PRO A 531 85.69 -3.36 -31.80
N GLY A 532 86.13 -4.48 -31.21
CA GLY A 532 87.27 -5.25 -31.72
C GLY A 532 86.99 -5.86 -33.10
N TYR A 533 85.77 -6.34 -33.33
CA TYR A 533 85.36 -6.91 -34.61
C TYR A 533 85.14 -5.86 -35.71
N LEU A 534 84.58 -4.69 -35.37
CA LEU A 534 84.42 -3.57 -36.32
C LEU A 534 85.76 -2.93 -36.71
N LEU A 535 86.70 -2.84 -35.76
CA LEU A 535 88.09 -2.48 -36.04
C LEU A 535 88.77 -3.48 -36.98
N TYR A 536 88.49 -4.77 -36.81
CA TYR A 536 89.03 -5.84 -37.65
C TYR A 536 88.48 -5.84 -39.08
N ILE A 537 87.20 -5.50 -39.29
CA ILE A 537 86.54 -5.55 -40.62
C ILE A 537 86.72 -4.27 -41.43
N SER A 538 86.91 -3.11 -40.79
CA SER A 538 86.78 -1.83 -41.49
C SER A 538 88.06 -1.33 -42.18
N ASP A 539 89.23 -1.93 -41.97
CA ASP A 539 90.55 -1.38 -42.41
C ASP A 539 90.69 0.14 -42.09
N ILE A 540 89.96 0.62 -41.07
CA ILE A 540 90.02 2.01 -40.64
C ILE A 540 91.22 2.14 -39.71
N GLU A 541 92.28 2.79 -40.19
CA GLU A 541 93.32 3.35 -39.33
C GLU A 541 92.68 4.39 -38.39
N ILE A 542 92.27 3.96 -37.20
CA ILE A 542 91.88 4.88 -36.13
C ILE A 542 93.15 5.61 -35.67
N THR A 543 93.39 6.76 -36.28
CA THR A 543 94.52 7.64 -35.99
C THR A 543 94.28 8.39 -34.68
N GLY A 544 94.47 7.67 -33.57
CA GLY A 544 94.67 8.24 -32.25
C GLY A 544 93.74 7.72 -31.15
N PRO A 545 94.20 7.70 -29.88
CA PRO A 545 93.43 7.19 -28.74
C PRO A 545 92.10 7.93 -28.50
N LEU A 546 91.93 9.14 -29.04
CA LEU A 546 90.75 9.97 -28.84
C LEU A 546 89.49 9.43 -29.55
N THR A 547 89.63 8.89 -30.75
CA THR A 547 88.51 8.38 -31.57
C THR A 547 88.00 7.03 -31.05
N ALA A 548 88.90 6.15 -30.59
CA ALA A 548 88.52 4.92 -29.88
C ALA A 548 87.75 5.23 -28.57
N PHE A 549 88.20 6.24 -27.82
CA PHE A 549 87.53 6.69 -26.61
C PHE A 549 86.14 7.27 -26.91
N ALA A 550 85.98 8.01 -28.01
CA ALA A 550 84.71 8.56 -28.44
C ALA A 550 83.68 7.47 -28.83
N VAL A 551 84.11 6.38 -29.47
CA VAL A 551 83.23 5.24 -29.81
C VAL A 551 82.79 4.49 -28.55
N ILE A 552 83.71 4.22 -27.61
CA ILE A 552 83.38 3.59 -26.32
C ILE A 552 82.43 4.48 -25.52
N PHE A 553 82.69 5.79 -25.49
CA PHE A 553 81.84 6.77 -24.81
C PHE A 553 80.45 6.85 -25.43
N ALA A 554 80.33 6.86 -26.77
CA ALA A 554 79.06 6.84 -27.46
C ALA A 554 78.25 5.56 -27.16
N TYR A 555 78.91 4.41 -27.07
CA TYR A 555 78.27 3.15 -26.70
C TYR A 555 77.81 3.14 -25.23
N PHE A 556 78.63 3.65 -24.31
CA PHE A 556 78.27 3.81 -22.90
C PHE A 556 77.08 4.78 -22.73
N PHE A 557 77.08 5.88 -23.48
CA PHE A 557 75.99 6.85 -23.50
C PHE A 557 74.69 6.26 -24.04
N MET A 558 74.75 5.46 -25.12
CA MET A 558 73.60 4.71 -25.64
C MET A 558 73.05 3.72 -24.61
N LEU A 559 73.92 3.06 -23.83
CA LEU A 559 73.52 2.16 -22.75
C LEU A 559 72.78 2.91 -21.62
N ILE A 560 73.26 4.10 -21.24
CA ILE A 560 72.60 4.98 -20.27
C ILE A 560 71.23 5.44 -20.78
N LEU A 561 71.12 5.82 -22.05
CA LEU A 561 69.85 6.22 -22.65
C LEU A 561 68.84 5.07 -22.66
N LEU A 562 69.28 3.85 -22.97
CA LEU A 562 68.44 2.65 -22.91
C LEU A 562 67.94 2.40 -21.47
N PHE A 563 68.82 2.52 -20.47
CA PHE A 563 68.48 2.39 -19.05
C PHE A 563 67.45 3.45 -18.61
N MET A 564 67.65 4.70 -19.01
CA MET A 564 66.71 5.79 -18.73
C MET A 564 65.35 5.58 -19.42
N ALA A 565 65.34 5.04 -20.64
CA ALA A 565 64.11 4.70 -21.35
C ALA A 565 63.32 3.58 -20.64
N VAL A 566 64.01 2.57 -20.11
CA VAL A 566 63.37 1.50 -19.32
C VAL A 566 62.76 2.07 -18.02
N ILE A 567 63.48 2.92 -17.29
CA ILE A 567 62.94 3.60 -16.09
C ILE A 567 61.71 4.45 -16.45
N TYR A 568 61.76 5.16 -17.57
CA TYR A 568 60.65 5.97 -18.04
C TYR A 568 59.41 5.11 -18.39
N ILE A 569 59.61 3.97 -19.07
CA ILE A 569 58.53 3.03 -19.37
C ILE A 569 57.93 2.47 -18.07
N MET A 570 58.75 2.11 -17.08
CA MET A 570 58.26 1.65 -15.77
C MET A 570 57.38 2.69 -15.09
N ARG A 571 57.78 3.97 -15.14
CA ARG A 571 56.98 5.07 -14.60
C ARG A 571 55.64 5.23 -15.34
N CYS A 572 55.66 5.17 -16.67
CA CYS A 572 54.45 5.26 -17.50
C CYS A 572 53.47 4.10 -17.23
N VAL A 573 53.98 2.87 -17.09
CA VAL A 573 53.15 1.69 -16.75
C VAL A 573 52.52 1.86 -15.37
N ASN A 574 53.26 2.37 -14.38
CA ASN A 574 52.73 2.58 -13.04
C ASN A 574 51.63 3.66 -13.02
N GLU A 575 51.82 4.78 -13.72
CA GLU A 575 50.81 5.84 -13.88
C GLU A 575 49.56 5.33 -14.62
N TYR A 576 49.72 4.46 -15.62
CA TYR A 576 48.60 3.86 -16.35
C TYR A 576 47.77 2.91 -15.46
N ILE A 577 48.44 2.08 -14.66
CA ILE A 577 47.76 1.21 -13.70
C ILE A 577 47.02 2.04 -12.65
N GLU A 578 47.61 3.11 -12.14
CA GLU A 578 46.98 4.01 -11.18
C GLU A 578 45.71 4.67 -11.76
N ARG A 579 45.73 5.10 -13.03
CA ARG A 579 44.54 5.61 -13.72
C ARG A 579 43.44 4.56 -13.89
N ILE A 580 43.79 3.31 -14.19
CA ILE A 580 42.82 2.20 -14.26
C ILE A 580 42.22 1.94 -12.87
N CYS A 581 43.04 1.89 -11.83
CA CYS A 581 42.56 1.76 -10.45
C CYS A 581 41.62 2.90 -10.06
N ASN A 582 41.93 4.15 -10.43
CA ASN A 582 41.08 5.30 -10.14
C ASN A 582 39.74 5.26 -10.90
N LYS A 583 39.73 4.78 -12.15
CA LYS A 583 38.48 4.56 -12.90
C LYS A 583 37.62 3.44 -12.31
N LEU A 584 38.25 2.35 -11.85
CA LEU A 584 37.53 1.20 -11.30
C LEU A 584 37.06 1.42 -9.86
N PHE A 585 37.78 2.24 -9.07
CA PHE A 585 37.59 2.34 -7.62
C PHE A 585 37.39 3.77 -7.07
N GLY A 586 37.45 4.81 -7.91
CA GLY A 586 37.41 6.23 -7.48
C GLY A 586 36.10 6.72 -6.86
N GLY A 587 35.03 5.92 -6.87
CA GLY A 587 33.76 6.24 -6.20
C GLY A 587 33.65 5.75 -4.76
N TYR A 588 34.66 5.08 -4.21
CA TYR A 588 34.62 4.47 -2.87
C TYR A 588 35.33 5.35 -1.82
N ASN A 589 34.56 5.83 -0.83
CA ASN A 589 35.06 6.71 0.24
C ASN A 589 35.99 5.96 1.22
N THR A 590 37.01 6.68 1.70
CA THR A 590 38.38 6.23 1.97
C THR A 590 38.70 5.92 3.44
N SER A 591 39.23 4.72 3.69
CA SER A 591 40.35 4.52 4.64
C SER A 591 41.29 3.40 4.17
N SER A 592 40.73 2.32 3.56
CA SER A 592 41.54 1.25 2.96
C SER A 592 42.28 1.67 1.69
N TYR A 593 41.71 2.55 0.86
CA TYR A 593 42.37 3.03 -0.36
C TYR A 593 43.54 3.98 -0.03
N ALA A 594 43.39 4.87 0.94
CA ALA A 594 44.48 5.73 1.40
C ALA A 594 45.65 4.93 2.02
N ARG A 595 45.34 3.88 2.79
CA ARG A 595 46.34 2.96 3.36
C ARG A 595 47.04 2.13 2.27
N PHE A 596 46.34 1.75 1.21
CA PHE A 596 46.91 1.08 0.04
C PHE A 596 47.83 1.99 -0.79
N CYS A 597 47.47 3.26 -0.99
CA CYS A 597 48.35 4.23 -1.63
C CYS A 597 49.62 4.48 -0.80
N LEU A 598 49.53 4.48 0.53
CA LEU A 598 50.67 4.61 1.43
C LEU A 598 51.58 3.37 1.43
N GLU A 599 51.03 2.15 1.41
CA GLU A 599 51.81 0.90 1.29
C GLU A 599 52.45 0.72 -0.10
N ILE A 600 51.93 1.38 -1.13
CA ILE A 600 52.54 1.40 -2.47
C ILE A 600 53.65 2.45 -2.57
N ALA A 601 53.57 3.52 -1.78
CA ALA A 601 54.57 4.60 -1.78
C ALA A 601 55.81 4.28 -0.92
N SER A 602 55.68 3.41 0.09
CA SER A 602 56.79 2.85 0.89
C SER A 602 57.45 1.68 0.19
#